data_AF-A0AAE4G7J5-F1
#
_entry.id   AF-A0AAE4G7J5-F1
#
_cell.length_a   1.000
_cell.length_b   1.000
_cell.length_c   1.000
_cell.angle_alpha   90.00
_cell.angle_beta   90.00
_cell.angle_gamma   90.00
#
_symmetry.space_group_name_H-M   'P 1'
#
loop_
_entity.id
_entity.type
_entity.pdbx_description
1 polymer ?
#
loop_
_entity_poly.entity_id
_entity_poly.type
_entity_poly.pdbx_seq_one_letter_code
_entity_poly.pdbx_strand_id
1 'polypeptide(L)'
;MRLGIRGGTKIKQLKKYLVVVLGIAMLMVVAMCASTLYQSYRQTRLSAVANAGNVTLISQRAISRNLEVLSLSLDTLAYRYQHPLGARRLEEAQRYAYLFGSAASVSHIAVMAVIGPRGEVLASSRRRPGEPAPNYGDRAYFTAHRDADNVGLYVSRPIQASLGNELQVVVLSKRLFNDDGSFGGVVVMALDLAYFRDLFEGLSLGADGVISLYSDDGVAYMRVPYRDDIIGRDLSGSANFQHIKSSLQHEEGSFFARANSDGVERLYTFRRIPDSPLIVFVGYSQEAIFKSWRKTLYAVILSLFIFTLLLAYLLSHVRHELRRRVSIERRLEELALTDGLTGLLNRRALDDALQATWERCRRNLNSTFSVLFIDVDYFKLYNDSYGHKLGDEVLREVAQAINENLPRNTDCAGRYGGEEFVVLLELTEEQGALLMAQRLCDAVYSRLIVHATSPLRVVTISVGVATLQRGHHRRVEDVLNAADAALYRAKRDGRNAVRVSGVE
;
A
#
# COMPACT_ATOMS: atom_id res chain seq x y z
N MET A 1 -5.61 -33.83 -36.20
CA MET A 1 -4.63 -33.71 -35.09
C MET A 1 -3.90 -32.36 -34.93
N ARG A 2 -3.89 -31.43 -35.90
CA ARG A 2 -3.13 -30.15 -35.80
C ARG A 2 -3.82 -28.97 -35.07
N LEU A 3 -5.08 -29.10 -34.65
CA LEU A 3 -5.82 -28.01 -33.98
C LEU A 3 -5.56 -27.90 -32.46
N GLY A 4 -5.23 -29.00 -31.77
CA GLY A 4 -5.04 -29.01 -30.31
C GLY A 4 -3.72 -28.38 -29.81
N ILE A 5 -2.63 -28.47 -30.59
CA ILE A 5 -1.29 -28.00 -30.16
C ILE A 5 -1.18 -26.46 -30.22
N ARG A 6 -1.88 -25.81 -31.17
CA ARG A 6 -1.92 -24.34 -31.31
C ARG A 6 -2.81 -23.68 -30.23
N GLY A 7 -3.85 -24.36 -29.75
CA GLY A 7 -4.71 -23.86 -28.67
C GLY A 7 -4.00 -23.83 -27.31
N GLY A 8 -3.26 -24.89 -26.96
CA GLY A 8 -2.56 -24.99 -25.68
C GLY A 8 -1.42 -23.97 -25.50
N THR A 9 -0.73 -23.61 -26.59
CA THR A 9 0.31 -22.56 -26.58
C THR A 9 -0.29 -21.16 -26.44
N LYS A 10 -1.39 -20.86 -27.15
CA LYS A 10 -2.11 -19.58 -26.99
C LYS A 10 -2.67 -19.39 -25.58
N ILE A 11 -3.25 -20.44 -24.98
CA ILE A 11 -3.79 -20.38 -23.60
C ILE A 11 -2.66 -20.19 -22.57
N LYS A 12 -1.52 -20.87 -22.73
CA LYS A 12 -0.35 -20.66 -21.85
C LYS A 12 0.22 -19.25 -21.97
N GLN A 13 0.28 -18.69 -23.18
CA GLN A 13 0.72 -17.30 -23.36
C GLN A 13 -0.27 -16.30 -22.74
N LEU A 14 -1.58 -16.48 -22.98
CA LEU A 14 -2.62 -15.61 -22.41
C LEU A 14 -2.56 -15.59 -20.87
N LYS A 15 -2.32 -16.74 -20.24
CA LYS A 15 -2.13 -16.83 -18.77
C LYS A 15 -0.90 -16.06 -18.27
N LYS A 16 0.22 -16.11 -19.01
CA LYS A 16 1.42 -15.34 -18.66
C LYS A 16 1.15 -13.84 -18.78
N TYR A 17 0.53 -13.39 -19.86
CA TYR A 17 0.17 -11.98 -20.04
C TYR A 17 -0.76 -11.47 -18.94
N LEU A 18 -1.79 -12.24 -18.57
CA LEU A 18 -2.73 -11.83 -17.51
C LEU A 18 -2.03 -11.63 -16.15
N VAL A 19 -1.11 -12.53 -15.77
CA VAL A 19 -0.35 -12.40 -14.51
C VAL A 19 0.57 -11.19 -14.54
N VAL A 20 1.22 -10.93 -15.68
CA VAL A 20 2.09 -9.76 -15.85
C VAL A 20 1.26 -8.46 -15.77
N VAL A 21 0.12 -8.39 -16.46
CA VAL A 21 -0.76 -7.21 -16.44
C VAL A 21 -1.29 -6.93 -15.02
N LEU A 22 -1.73 -7.96 -14.30
CA LEU A 22 -2.17 -7.81 -12.91
C LEU A 22 -1.03 -7.42 -11.96
N GLY A 23 0.17 -7.95 -12.18
CA GLY A 23 1.37 -7.56 -11.43
C GLY A 23 1.73 -6.08 -11.65
N ILE A 24 1.69 -5.62 -12.90
CA ILE A 24 1.92 -4.21 -13.26
C ILE A 24 0.82 -3.32 -12.65
N ALA A 25 -0.45 -3.71 -12.77
CA ALA A 25 -1.56 -2.97 -12.16
C ALA A 25 -1.40 -2.85 -10.64
N MET A 26 -1.01 -3.93 -9.96
CA MET A 26 -0.77 -3.90 -8.52
C MET A 26 0.41 -2.99 -8.16
N LEU A 27 1.50 -3.03 -8.93
CA LEU A 27 2.65 -2.15 -8.73
C LEU A 27 2.27 -0.67 -8.92
N MET A 28 1.43 -0.36 -9.91
CA MET A 28 0.89 0.99 -10.11
C MET A 28 0.03 1.44 -8.93
N VAL A 29 -0.83 0.58 -8.38
CA VAL A 29 -1.64 0.89 -7.18
C VAL A 29 -0.74 1.16 -5.98
N VAL A 30 0.27 0.32 -5.73
CA VAL A 30 1.22 0.52 -4.64
C VAL A 30 2.00 1.83 -4.82
N ALA A 31 2.49 2.11 -6.02
CA ALA A 31 3.20 3.36 -6.32
C ALA A 31 2.30 4.59 -6.12
N MET A 32 1.03 4.53 -6.56
CA MET A 32 0.06 5.60 -6.35
C MET A 32 -0.23 5.81 -4.86
N CYS A 33 -0.49 4.75 -4.09
CA CYS A 33 -0.69 4.83 -2.65
C CYS A 33 0.54 5.39 -1.92
N ALA A 34 1.74 4.95 -2.29
CA ALA A 34 2.99 5.45 -1.72
C ALA A 34 3.18 6.95 -2.02
N SER A 35 2.93 7.38 -3.27
CA SER A 35 2.96 8.79 -3.66
C SER A 35 1.97 9.62 -2.86
N THR A 36 0.72 9.19 -2.75
CA THR A 36 -0.32 9.90 -1.99
C THR A 36 0.01 9.96 -0.49
N LEU A 37 0.52 8.89 0.11
CA LEU A 37 0.95 8.87 1.50
C LEU A 37 2.14 9.82 1.75
N TYR A 38 3.09 9.88 0.81
CA TYR A 38 4.22 10.80 0.87
C TYR A 38 3.79 12.26 0.73
N GLN A 39 2.89 12.55 -0.22
CA GLN A 39 2.30 13.89 -0.36
C GLN A 39 1.52 14.28 0.90
N SER A 40 0.72 13.37 1.46
CA SER A 40 0.00 13.59 2.72
C SER A 40 0.96 13.86 3.88
N TYR A 41 2.06 13.11 3.99
CA TYR A 41 3.10 13.35 5.00
C TYR A 41 3.71 14.75 4.89
N ARG A 42 4.09 15.14 3.66
CA ARG A 42 4.62 16.48 3.37
C ARG A 42 3.61 17.57 3.71
N GLN A 43 2.34 17.38 3.36
CA GLN A 43 1.27 18.32 3.65
C GLN A 43 1.04 18.46 5.16
N THR A 44 0.96 17.36 5.91
CA THR A 44 0.83 17.38 7.38
C THR A 44 1.98 18.16 8.02
N ARG A 45 3.21 17.97 7.55
CA ARG A 45 4.37 18.73 8.05
C ARG A 45 4.27 20.22 7.76
N LEU A 46 3.90 20.60 6.53
CA LEU A 46 3.76 22.01 6.15
C LEU A 46 2.62 22.70 6.90
N SER A 47 1.46 22.04 7.02
CA SER A 47 0.33 22.53 7.81
C SER A 47 0.68 22.71 9.28
N ALA A 48 1.48 21.80 9.86
CA ALA A 48 1.93 21.95 11.25
C ALA A 48 2.81 23.20 11.44
N VAL A 49 3.74 23.47 10.52
CA VAL A 49 4.58 24.69 10.53
C VAL A 49 3.71 25.94 10.38
N ALA A 50 2.79 25.95 9.42
CA ALA A 50 1.90 27.08 9.19
C ALA A 50 1.00 27.37 10.40
N ASN A 51 0.40 26.33 10.99
CA ASN A 51 -0.45 26.46 12.17
C ASN A 51 0.34 26.98 13.39
N ALA A 52 1.53 26.43 13.66
CA ALA A 52 2.41 26.93 14.71
C ALA A 52 2.87 28.38 14.44
N GLY A 53 3.12 28.73 13.18
CA GLY A 53 3.41 30.09 12.73
C GLY A 53 2.26 31.06 13.02
N ASN A 54 1.02 30.65 12.77
CA ASN A 54 -0.16 31.46 13.05
C ASN A 54 -0.37 31.66 14.56
N VAL A 55 -0.20 30.61 15.37
CA VAL A 55 -0.33 30.74 16.84
C VAL A 55 0.74 31.67 17.40
N THR A 56 2.01 31.49 17.02
CA THR A 56 3.09 32.40 17.44
C THR A 56 2.85 33.84 16.99
N LEU A 57 2.31 34.06 15.79
CA LEU A 57 1.98 35.41 15.29
C LEU A 57 0.87 36.05 16.14
N ILE A 58 -0.19 35.32 16.46
CA ILE A 58 -1.28 35.80 17.30
C ILE A 58 -0.77 36.13 18.70
N SER A 59 0.03 35.24 19.30
CA SER A 59 0.63 35.47 20.62
C SER A 59 1.57 36.68 20.62
N GLN A 60 2.42 36.81 19.60
CA GLN A 60 3.33 37.96 19.46
C GLN A 60 2.56 39.28 19.35
N ARG A 61 1.51 39.34 18.53
CA ARG A 61 0.65 40.54 18.42
C ARG A 61 -0.08 40.85 19.72
N ALA A 62 -0.60 39.84 20.40
CA ALA A 62 -1.28 40.01 21.67
C ALA A 62 -0.33 40.57 22.74
N ILE A 63 0.85 39.96 22.92
CA ILE A 63 1.83 40.43 23.90
C ILE A 63 2.35 41.81 23.53
N SER A 64 2.70 42.06 22.26
CA SER A 64 3.19 43.36 21.79
C SER A 64 2.18 44.47 22.08
N ARG A 65 0.91 44.28 21.71
CA ARG A 65 -0.16 45.25 21.97
C ARG A 65 -0.36 45.48 23.46
N ASN A 66 -0.30 44.42 24.28
CA ASN A 66 -0.48 44.56 25.71
C ASN A 66 0.71 45.27 26.37
N LEU A 67 1.95 44.99 25.96
CA LEU A 67 3.12 45.75 26.42
C LEU A 67 3.02 47.23 26.04
N GLU A 68 2.53 47.55 24.84
CA GLU A 68 2.29 48.93 24.42
C GLU A 68 1.26 49.64 25.33
N VAL A 69 0.15 48.97 25.65
CA VAL A 69 -0.88 49.50 26.57
C VAL A 69 -0.32 49.71 27.99
N LEU A 70 0.45 48.75 28.51
CA LEU A 70 1.09 48.87 29.83
C LEU A 70 2.17 49.96 29.84
N SER A 71 2.92 50.11 28.74
CA SER A 71 3.92 51.15 28.51
C SER A 71 3.29 52.55 28.51
N LEU A 72 2.15 52.72 27.85
CA LEU A 72 1.37 53.97 27.85
C LEU A 72 0.78 54.27 29.24
N SER A 73 0.44 53.24 29.99
CA SER A 73 -0.06 53.37 31.37
C SER A 73 1.04 53.87 32.32
N LEU A 74 2.29 53.44 32.12
CA LEU A 74 3.46 53.99 32.80
C LEU A 74 3.74 55.45 32.42
N ASP A 75 3.64 55.80 31.13
CA ASP A 75 3.79 57.20 30.69
C ASP A 75 2.72 58.10 31.31
N THR A 76 1.49 57.61 31.40
CA THR A 76 0.38 58.33 32.04
C THR A 76 0.63 58.53 33.53
N LEU A 77 1.15 57.51 34.23
CA LEU A 77 1.54 57.62 35.64
C LEU A 77 2.67 58.64 35.82
N ALA A 78 3.70 58.57 34.98
CA ALA A 78 4.83 59.50 35.00
C ALA A 78 4.36 60.95 34.81
N TYR A 79 3.53 61.18 33.78
CA TYR A 79 2.99 62.50 33.46
C TYR A 79 2.16 63.07 34.61
N ARG A 80 1.22 62.29 35.17
CA ARG A 80 0.37 62.69 36.30
C ARG A 80 1.20 63.01 37.55
N TYR A 81 2.26 62.23 37.79
CA TYR A 81 3.13 62.45 38.94
C TYR A 81 3.92 63.76 38.82
N GLN A 82 4.49 64.04 37.65
CA GLN A 82 5.26 65.27 37.38
C GLN A 82 4.38 66.52 37.31
N HIS A 83 3.15 66.40 36.78
CA HIS A 83 2.23 67.51 36.53
C HIS A 83 0.96 67.41 37.38
N PRO A 84 1.04 67.59 38.71
CA PRO A 84 -0.09 67.29 39.58
C PRO A 84 -1.33 68.18 39.42
N LEU A 85 -1.40 69.23 38.58
CA LEU A 85 -2.61 70.07 38.35
C LEU A 85 -3.42 70.42 39.63
N GLY A 86 -2.74 70.80 40.73
CA GLY A 86 -3.38 71.08 42.03
C GLY A 86 -3.51 69.88 42.97
N ALA A 87 -3.21 68.66 42.51
CA ALA A 87 -3.21 67.41 43.28
C ALA A 87 -2.23 67.37 44.46
N ARG A 88 -1.27 68.31 44.54
CA ARG A 88 -0.43 68.50 45.72
C ARG A 88 -1.22 68.97 46.95
N ARG A 89 -2.41 69.55 46.75
CA ARG A 89 -3.32 70.00 47.82
C ARG A 89 -4.43 69.01 48.14
N LEU A 90 -4.51 67.89 47.40
CA LEU A 90 -5.52 66.86 47.63
C LEU A 90 -5.16 66.04 48.88
N GLU A 91 -6.19 65.53 49.54
CA GLU A 91 -6.01 64.54 50.60
C GLU A 91 -5.34 63.27 50.05
N GLU A 92 -4.70 62.51 50.92
CA GLU A 92 -3.89 61.35 50.53
C GLU A 92 -4.69 60.32 49.70
N ALA A 93 -5.96 60.08 50.06
CA ALA A 93 -6.86 59.20 49.33
C ALA A 93 -7.22 59.72 47.93
N GLN A 94 -7.44 61.03 47.78
CA GLN A 94 -7.74 61.67 46.50
C GLN A 94 -6.53 61.66 45.56
N ARG A 95 -5.33 61.90 46.11
CA ARG A 95 -4.07 61.78 45.39
C ARG A 95 -3.78 60.34 44.95
N TYR A 96 -4.10 59.35 45.79
CA TYR A 96 -4.06 57.94 45.43
C TYR A 96 -4.99 57.64 44.24
N ALA A 97 -6.25 58.09 44.30
CA ALA A 97 -7.20 57.89 43.21
C ALA A 97 -6.75 58.58 41.90
N TYR A 98 -6.12 59.75 41.99
CA TYR A 98 -5.57 60.44 40.82
C TYR A 98 -4.42 59.67 40.15
N LEU A 99 -3.47 59.16 40.95
CA LEU A 99 -2.30 58.43 40.44
C LEU A 99 -2.64 56.99 40.00
N PHE A 100 -3.46 56.29 40.78
CA PHE A 100 -3.68 54.84 40.65
C PHE A 100 -5.14 54.43 40.39
N GLY A 101 -6.08 55.37 40.26
CA GLY A 101 -7.50 55.06 40.05
C GLY A 101 -7.79 54.26 38.79
N SER A 102 -6.93 54.37 37.76
CA SER A 102 -6.99 53.54 36.54
C SER A 102 -6.25 52.20 36.67
N ALA A 103 -5.39 52.04 37.69
CA ALA A 103 -4.62 50.82 37.94
C ALA A 103 -5.42 49.77 38.71
N ALA A 104 -6.38 50.21 39.53
CA ALA A 104 -7.16 49.34 40.41
C ALA A 104 -8.17 48.44 39.66
N SER A 105 -8.37 48.63 38.35
CA SER A 105 -9.35 47.91 37.54
C SER A 105 -8.74 46.88 36.58
N VAL A 106 -7.41 46.78 36.48
CA VAL A 106 -6.74 45.87 35.54
C VAL A 106 -6.28 44.59 36.24
N SER A 107 -6.86 43.47 35.84
CA SER A 107 -6.46 42.13 36.31
C SER A 107 -4.96 41.90 36.13
N HIS A 108 -4.32 41.24 37.09
CA HIS A 108 -2.89 40.83 37.11
C HIS A 108 -1.82 41.93 37.33
N ILE A 109 -2.19 43.20 37.48
CA ILE A 109 -1.22 44.20 37.98
C ILE A 109 -1.06 44.01 39.49
N ALA A 110 0.12 43.58 39.92
CA ALA A 110 0.41 43.39 41.33
C ALA A 110 0.59 44.75 42.02
N VAL A 111 1.46 45.61 41.51
CA VAL A 111 1.69 46.95 42.09
C VAL A 111 2.12 47.95 41.01
N MET A 112 1.69 49.19 41.12
CA MET A 112 2.27 50.33 40.41
C MET A 112 2.90 51.29 41.42
N ALA A 113 4.08 51.81 41.11
CA ALA A 113 4.78 52.70 42.02
C ALA A 113 5.64 53.73 41.30
N VAL A 114 5.93 54.81 42.02
CA VAL A 114 6.90 55.84 41.66
C VAL A 114 8.08 55.71 42.61
N ILE A 115 9.27 55.51 42.07
CA ILE A 115 10.52 55.35 42.79
C ILE A 115 11.37 56.59 42.54
N GLY A 116 11.84 57.22 43.61
CA GLY A 116 12.67 58.42 43.58
C GLY A 116 14.12 58.17 43.12
N PRO A 117 14.92 59.23 42.98
CA PRO A 117 16.27 59.14 42.42
C PRO A 117 17.28 58.36 43.28
N ARG A 118 16.96 58.07 44.56
CA ARG A 118 17.80 57.25 45.45
C ARG A 118 17.20 55.87 45.69
N GLY A 119 16.19 55.47 44.92
CA GLY A 119 15.54 54.17 45.01
C GLY A 119 14.39 54.11 46.02
N GLU A 120 14.04 55.21 46.68
CA GLU A 120 12.96 55.26 47.66
C GLU A 120 11.58 55.21 46.98
N VAL A 121 10.63 54.41 47.49
CA VAL A 121 9.25 54.44 46.97
C VAL A 121 8.53 55.72 47.43
N LEU A 122 8.23 56.60 46.47
CA LEU A 122 7.55 57.88 46.69
C LEU A 122 6.02 57.76 46.65
N ALA A 123 5.49 56.89 45.79
CA ALA A 123 4.06 56.60 45.69
C ALA A 123 3.84 55.13 45.28
N SER A 124 2.78 54.47 45.76
CA SER A 124 2.49 53.08 45.41
C SER A 124 0.99 52.79 45.48
N SER A 125 0.51 51.91 44.59
CA SER A 125 -0.87 51.44 44.54
C SER A 125 -1.22 50.43 45.65
N ARG A 126 -0.24 49.95 46.45
CA ARG A 126 -0.48 49.03 47.57
C ARG A 126 -0.07 49.56 48.94
N ARG A 127 0.77 50.60 48.98
CA ARG A 127 1.31 51.12 50.24
C ARG A 127 0.22 51.83 51.03
N ARG A 128 0.08 51.49 52.32
CA ARG A 128 -0.82 52.19 53.23
C ARG A 128 -0.13 53.38 53.90
N PRO A 129 -0.86 54.44 54.26
CA PRO A 129 -0.30 55.57 55.02
C PRO A 129 0.38 55.06 56.31
N GLY A 130 1.61 55.47 56.57
CA GLY A 130 2.38 55.10 57.78
C GLY A 130 3.31 53.89 57.65
N GLU A 131 3.25 53.11 56.57
CA GLU A 131 4.21 52.01 56.33
C GLU A 131 5.57 52.57 55.85
N PRO A 132 6.72 52.03 56.33
CA PRO A 132 8.03 52.45 55.85
C PRO A 132 8.19 52.19 54.35
N ALA A 133 8.78 53.15 53.64
CA ALA A 133 9.01 53.02 52.20
C ALA A 133 10.11 51.98 51.94
N PRO A 134 9.85 50.90 51.18
CA PRO A 134 10.95 50.07 50.71
C PRO A 134 11.85 50.88 49.77
N ASN A 135 13.13 50.48 49.69
CA ASN A 135 14.08 51.03 48.75
C ASN A 135 14.45 49.95 47.72
N TYR A 136 14.45 50.32 46.44
CA TYR A 136 14.71 49.45 45.30
C TYR A 136 15.86 49.98 44.42
N GLY A 137 16.74 50.80 44.98
CA GLY A 137 17.87 51.42 44.27
C GLY A 137 18.94 50.43 43.80
N ASP A 138 18.93 49.22 44.35
CA ASP A 138 19.81 48.10 44.01
C ASP A 138 19.25 47.22 42.88
N ARG A 139 17.97 47.39 42.51
CA ARG A 139 17.32 46.54 41.52
C ARG A 139 17.82 46.86 40.11
N ALA A 140 18.02 45.82 39.30
CA ALA A 140 18.54 45.95 37.94
C ALA A 140 17.73 46.91 37.05
N TYR A 141 16.40 46.91 37.17
CA TYR A 141 15.55 47.83 36.43
C TYR A 141 15.74 49.30 36.86
N PHE A 142 16.11 49.55 38.13
CA PHE A 142 16.38 50.89 38.63
C PHE A 142 17.75 51.37 38.17
N THR A 143 18.78 50.54 38.35
CA THR A 143 20.16 50.89 37.95
C THR A 143 20.26 51.08 36.44
N ALA A 144 19.56 50.26 35.64
CA ALA A 144 19.50 50.44 34.19
C ALA A 144 18.97 51.84 33.80
N HIS A 145 17.88 52.29 34.43
CA HIS A 145 17.33 53.63 34.19
C HIS A 145 18.15 54.75 34.81
N ARG A 146 18.89 54.53 35.90
CA ARG A 146 19.77 55.54 36.51
C ARG A 146 21.02 55.78 35.65
N ASP A 147 21.62 54.70 35.18
CA ASP A 147 22.96 54.71 34.59
C ASP A 147 22.94 54.98 33.07
N ALA A 148 21.78 54.86 32.41
CA ALA A 148 21.62 55.10 30.98
C ALA A 148 20.39 55.99 30.67
N ASP A 149 20.55 56.93 29.74
CA ASP A 149 19.55 57.97 29.44
C ASP A 149 18.43 57.52 28.49
N ASN A 150 18.61 56.43 27.74
CA ASN A 150 17.64 55.97 26.73
C ASN A 150 17.36 54.46 26.79
N VAL A 151 16.91 53.97 27.94
CA VAL A 151 16.55 52.56 28.13
C VAL A 151 15.16 52.23 27.54
N GLY A 152 14.29 53.23 27.38
CA GLY A 152 12.92 53.02 26.92
C GLY A 152 12.08 52.25 27.95
N LEU A 153 11.28 51.27 27.49
CA LEU A 153 10.58 50.34 28.37
C LEU A 153 11.52 49.21 28.80
N TYR A 154 11.84 49.13 30.09
CA TYR A 154 12.61 48.02 30.63
C TYR A 154 11.70 46.92 31.17
N VAL A 155 11.95 45.68 30.76
CA VAL A 155 11.25 44.46 31.21
C VAL A 155 12.20 43.64 32.08
N SER A 156 11.94 43.54 33.39
CA SER A 156 12.83 42.78 34.28
C SER A 156 12.77 41.28 34.01
N ARG A 157 13.81 40.56 34.42
CA ARG A 157 13.72 39.10 34.62
C ARG A 157 12.63 38.79 35.67
N PRO A 158 12.02 37.59 35.65
CA PRO A 158 11.14 37.16 36.72
C PRO A 158 11.80 37.31 38.08
N ILE A 159 11.11 37.97 39.02
CA ILE A 159 11.56 38.11 40.39
C ILE A 159 10.45 37.67 41.34
N GLN A 160 10.86 37.09 42.46
CA GLN A 160 9.95 36.81 43.56
C GLN A 160 9.73 38.11 44.34
N ALA A 161 8.47 38.53 44.43
CA ALA A 161 8.06 39.71 45.20
C ALA A 161 7.13 39.27 46.34
N SER A 162 7.41 39.78 47.54
CA SER A 162 6.53 39.60 48.70
C SER A 162 5.63 40.83 48.82
N LEU A 163 4.42 40.73 48.28
CA LEU A 163 3.42 41.80 48.22
C LEU A 163 2.14 41.38 48.97
N GLY A 164 2.30 40.86 50.20
CA GLY A 164 1.24 40.23 51.00
C GLY A 164 1.16 38.71 50.79
N ASN A 165 1.36 38.26 49.56
CA ASN A 165 1.63 36.87 49.19
C ASN A 165 2.94 36.81 48.38
N GLU A 166 3.57 35.65 48.31
CA GLU A 166 4.68 35.41 47.38
C GLU A 166 4.15 35.32 45.95
N LEU A 167 4.57 36.25 45.11
CA LEU A 167 4.21 36.30 43.69
C LEU A 167 5.48 36.30 42.85
N GLN A 168 5.44 35.56 41.74
CA GLN A 168 6.42 35.71 40.67
C GLN A 168 5.95 36.84 39.76
N VAL A 169 6.75 37.90 39.67
CA VAL A 169 6.39 39.10 38.91
C VAL A 169 7.46 39.48 37.90
N VAL A 170 7.02 40.17 36.86
CA VAL A 170 7.89 40.89 35.92
C VAL A 170 7.65 42.37 36.12
N VAL A 171 8.72 43.14 36.32
CA VAL A 171 8.64 44.59 36.52
C VAL A 171 8.84 45.28 35.17
N LEU A 172 7.82 45.97 34.72
CA LEU A 172 7.88 46.94 33.64
C LEU A 172 8.23 48.30 34.22
N SER A 173 9.20 49.01 33.63
CA SER A 173 9.64 50.28 34.17
C SER A 173 10.11 51.27 33.12
N LYS A 174 9.93 52.56 33.42
CA LYS A 174 10.40 53.69 32.60
C LYS A 174 11.06 54.76 33.47
N ARG A 175 12.07 55.43 32.90
CA ARG A 175 12.79 56.54 33.52
C ARG A 175 11.88 57.75 33.68
N LEU A 176 11.96 58.38 34.84
CA LEU A 176 11.45 59.72 35.10
C LEU A 176 12.56 60.74 34.88
N PHE A 177 12.22 61.85 34.25
CA PHE A 177 13.12 62.97 34.00
C PHE A 177 12.76 64.16 34.88
N ASN A 178 13.76 64.85 35.41
CA ASN A 178 13.55 66.18 35.98
C ASN A 178 13.42 67.21 34.84
N ASP A 179 13.00 68.44 35.17
CA ASP A 179 12.82 69.52 34.19
C ASP A 179 14.13 69.88 33.44
N ASP A 180 15.28 69.59 34.06
CA ASP A 180 16.62 69.77 33.48
C ASP A 180 17.11 68.56 32.66
N GLY A 181 16.28 67.52 32.51
CA GLY A 181 16.59 66.27 31.82
C GLY A 181 17.39 65.27 32.67
N SER A 182 17.78 65.60 33.90
CA SER A 182 18.48 64.68 34.79
C SER A 182 17.56 63.55 35.30
N PHE A 183 18.15 62.51 35.88
CA PHE A 183 17.42 61.37 36.42
C PHE A 183 16.52 61.78 37.59
N GLY A 184 15.21 61.70 37.40
CA GLY A 184 14.19 62.00 38.43
C GLY A 184 13.69 60.77 39.18
N GLY A 185 14.11 59.57 38.78
CA GLY A 185 13.64 58.30 39.34
C GLY A 185 13.05 57.37 38.27
N VAL A 186 12.16 56.47 38.68
CA VAL A 186 11.58 55.43 37.83
C VAL A 186 10.11 55.22 38.16
N VAL A 187 9.25 55.13 37.14
CA VAL A 187 7.90 54.57 37.29
C VAL A 187 7.94 53.07 37.03
N VAL A 188 7.28 52.29 37.89
CA VAL A 188 7.27 50.84 37.80
C VAL A 188 5.86 50.27 37.88
N MET A 189 5.69 49.13 37.22
CA MET A 189 4.52 48.28 37.30
C MET A 189 4.99 46.83 37.41
N ALA A 190 4.63 46.15 38.49
CA ALA A 190 4.86 44.73 38.64
C ALA A 190 3.65 43.96 38.10
N LEU A 191 3.87 43.14 37.08
CA LEU A 191 2.89 42.26 36.47
C LEU A 191 3.04 40.86 37.06
N ASP A 192 1.95 40.29 37.58
CA ASP A 192 1.91 38.89 38.02
C ASP A 192 2.08 37.99 36.79
N LEU A 193 3.02 37.03 36.86
CA LEU A 193 3.23 36.05 35.81
C LEU A 193 1.96 35.23 35.48
N ALA A 194 1.01 35.13 36.41
CA ALA A 194 -0.33 34.58 36.13
C ALA A 194 -0.96 35.17 34.85
N TYR A 195 -0.70 36.45 34.55
CA TYR A 195 -1.13 37.08 33.31
C TYR A 195 -0.73 36.29 32.06
N PHE A 196 0.55 35.92 31.93
CA PHE A 196 1.03 35.19 30.76
C PHE A 196 0.54 33.76 30.75
N ARG A 197 0.34 33.15 31.92
CA ARG A 197 -0.26 31.82 32.02
C ARG A 197 -1.68 31.84 31.46
N ASP A 198 -2.51 32.75 31.93
CA ASP A 198 -3.92 32.84 31.51
C ASP A 198 -4.03 33.22 30.03
N LEU A 199 -3.16 34.11 29.54
CA LEU A 199 -3.03 34.45 28.12
C LEU A 199 -2.73 33.20 27.25
N PHE A 200 -1.93 32.28 27.77
CA PHE A 200 -1.48 31.09 27.06
C PHE A 200 -2.42 29.90 27.23
N GLU A 201 -3.08 29.73 28.37
CA GLU A 201 -4.09 28.69 28.59
C GLU A 201 -5.33 28.90 27.72
N GLY A 202 -5.64 30.15 27.35
CA GLY A 202 -6.66 30.46 26.35
C GLY A 202 -6.34 29.94 24.94
N LEU A 203 -5.09 29.51 24.68
CA LEU A 203 -4.68 28.94 23.40
C LEU A 203 -4.80 27.41 23.46
N SER A 204 -5.74 26.85 22.67
CA SER A 204 -5.95 25.40 22.56
C SER A 204 -4.79 24.71 21.82
N LEU A 205 -3.70 24.43 22.52
CA LEU A 205 -2.50 23.77 21.98
C LEU A 205 -2.57 22.23 22.01
N GLY A 206 -3.57 21.66 22.70
CA GLY A 206 -3.68 20.22 22.94
C GLY A 206 -2.70 19.70 23.99
N ALA A 207 -2.83 18.42 24.37
CA ALA A 207 -2.09 17.82 25.50
C ALA A 207 -0.55 17.78 25.30
N ASP A 208 -0.09 17.74 24.05
CA ASP A 208 1.34 17.63 23.72
C ASP A 208 1.95 18.95 23.22
N GLY A 209 1.14 20.01 23.21
CA GLY A 209 1.53 21.36 22.82
C GLY A 209 2.16 22.12 23.99
N VAL A 210 3.12 22.96 23.67
CA VAL A 210 3.82 23.82 24.64
C VAL A 210 3.88 25.22 24.07
N ILE A 211 3.63 26.22 24.90
CA ILE A 211 3.97 27.62 24.60
C ILE A 211 4.91 28.15 25.66
N SER A 212 5.87 28.95 25.27
CA SER A 212 6.87 29.52 26.18
C SER A 212 7.25 30.93 25.77
N LEU A 213 7.56 31.76 26.75
CA LEU A 213 8.03 33.12 26.58
C LEU A 213 9.41 33.21 27.21
N TYR A 214 10.45 33.43 26.41
CA TYR A 214 11.83 33.58 26.87
C TYR A 214 12.35 34.95 26.46
N SER A 215 13.39 35.44 27.13
CA SER A 215 14.19 36.57 26.64
C SER A 215 15.24 36.11 25.61
N ASP A 216 15.78 37.07 24.87
CA ASP A 216 16.87 36.91 23.90
C ASP A 216 18.20 36.46 24.53
N ASP A 217 18.38 36.68 25.83
CA ASP A 217 19.49 36.14 26.63
C ASP A 217 19.21 34.73 27.21
N GLY A 218 18.02 34.17 27.00
CA GLY A 218 17.70 32.77 27.32
C GLY A 218 17.00 32.56 28.66
N VAL A 219 16.56 33.61 29.36
CA VAL A 219 15.81 33.46 30.60
C VAL A 219 14.36 33.12 30.33
N ALA A 220 13.81 32.16 31.06
CA ALA A 220 12.42 31.75 30.91
C ALA A 220 11.45 32.61 31.73
N TYR A 221 10.46 33.23 31.08
CA TYR A 221 9.45 34.09 31.73
C TYR A 221 8.18 33.33 32.05
N MET A 222 7.65 32.57 31.08
CA MET A 222 6.44 31.78 31.26
C MET A 222 6.48 30.55 30.35
N ARG A 223 5.83 29.48 30.79
CA ARG A 223 5.57 28.28 29.99
C ARG A 223 4.21 27.70 30.35
N VAL A 224 3.49 27.21 29.35
CA VAL A 224 2.32 26.35 29.52
C VAL A 224 2.57 25.03 28.78
N PRO A 225 2.38 23.85 29.42
CA PRO A 225 2.00 23.64 30.82
C PRO A 225 3.01 24.22 31.85
N TYR A 226 2.51 24.77 32.96
CA TYR A 226 3.32 25.47 33.96
C TYR A 226 4.31 24.54 34.66
N ARG A 227 5.55 25.02 34.85
CA ARG A 227 6.64 24.30 35.49
C ARG A 227 7.54 25.26 36.26
N ASP A 228 7.49 25.16 37.59
CA ASP A 228 8.22 26.03 38.49
C ASP A 228 9.75 25.88 38.37
N ASP A 229 10.22 24.69 38.02
CA ASP A 229 11.64 24.38 37.82
C ASP A 229 12.25 25.04 36.57
N ILE A 230 11.47 25.78 35.79
CA ILE A 230 11.90 26.43 34.55
C ILE A 230 11.85 27.96 34.68
N ILE A 231 10.86 28.52 35.38
CA ILE A 231 10.64 29.97 35.44
C ILE A 231 11.84 30.67 36.09
N GLY A 232 12.31 31.75 35.47
CA GLY A 232 13.46 32.54 35.90
C GLY A 232 14.84 31.90 35.64
N ARG A 233 14.90 30.67 35.12
CA ARG A 233 16.19 30.01 34.81
C ARG A 233 16.77 30.49 33.49
N ASP A 234 18.09 30.54 33.45
CA ASP A 234 18.88 30.72 32.23
C ASP A 234 18.96 29.39 31.45
N LEU A 235 18.34 29.36 30.28
CA LEU A 235 18.31 28.24 29.34
C LEU A 235 19.18 28.49 28.10
N SER A 236 20.04 29.50 28.12
CA SER A 236 20.90 29.87 26.99
C SER A 236 21.81 28.73 26.53
N GLY A 237 22.21 27.83 27.43
CA GLY A 237 22.98 26.63 27.13
C GLY A 237 22.19 25.47 26.50
N SER A 238 20.86 25.56 26.40
CA SER A 238 20.05 24.48 25.83
C SER A 238 20.19 24.38 24.31
N ALA A 239 20.17 23.16 23.76
CA ALA A 239 20.29 22.94 22.31
C ALA A 239 19.19 23.69 21.53
N ASN A 240 17.97 23.70 22.06
CA ASN A 240 16.86 24.46 21.49
C ASN A 240 17.19 25.97 21.42
N PHE A 241 17.69 26.55 22.51
CA PHE A 241 18.02 27.97 22.55
C PHE A 241 19.23 28.32 21.71
N GLN A 242 20.21 27.42 21.52
CA GLN A 242 21.34 27.65 20.62
C GLN A 242 20.91 27.71 19.14
N HIS A 243 19.95 26.88 18.72
CA HIS A 243 19.33 26.99 17.40
C HIS A 243 18.58 28.31 17.22
N ILE A 244 17.92 28.79 18.27
CA ILE A 244 17.28 30.10 18.28
C ILE A 244 18.33 31.18 18.18
N LYS A 245 19.35 31.17 19.04
CA LYS A 245 20.43 32.17 19.10
C LYS A 245 21.14 32.33 17.76
N SER A 246 21.45 31.22 17.09
CA SER A 246 21.99 31.24 15.73
C SER A 246 20.99 31.77 14.69
N SER A 247 19.69 31.58 14.94
CA SER A 247 18.61 32.07 14.09
C SER A 247 18.08 33.47 14.48
N LEU A 248 18.54 34.09 15.58
CA LEU A 248 18.10 35.41 16.07
C LEU A 248 18.44 36.56 15.11
N GLN A 249 19.23 36.29 14.07
CA GLN A 249 19.34 37.20 12.92
C GLN A 249 18.01 37.36 12.16
N HIS A 250 17.07 36.44 12.35
CA HIS A 250 15.74 36.43 11.76
C HIS A 250 14.69 36.70 12.85
N GLU A 251 13.64 37.46 12.49
CA GLU A 251 12.54 37.79 13.42
C GLU A 251 11.61 36.61 13.74
N GLU A 252 11.67 35.58 12.89
CA GLU A 252 10.84 34.38 12.97
C GLU A 252 11.59 33.15 12.45
N GLY A 253 11.14 31.96 12.85
CA GLY A 253 11.68 30.72 12.32
C GLY A 253 10.98 29.48 12.85
N SER A 254 11.30 28.33 12.25
CA SER A 254 10.84 27.03 12.73
C SER A 254 11.91 25.96 12.59
N PHE A 255 11.99 25.06 13.57
CA PHE A 255 12.97 23.97 13.61
C PHE A 255 12.44 22.78 14.42
N PHE A 256 12.98 21.59 14.14
CA PHE A 256 12.71 20.41 14.96
C PHE A 256 13.83 20.23 15.96
N ALA A 257 13.48 20.03 17.23
CA ALA A 257 14.46 19.73 18.26
C ALA A 257 13.86 18.96 19.43
N ARG A 258 14.72 18.30 20.19
CA ARG A 258 14.34 17.58 21.40
C ARG A 258 14.36 18.53 22.59
N ALA A 259 13.24 18.63 23.30
CA ALA A 259 13.11 19.52 24.43
C ALA A 259 14.01 19.10 25.60
N ASN A 260 14.84 20.01 26.10
CA ASN A 260 15.64 19.79 27.30
C ASN A 260 14.78 19.55 28.57
N SER A 261 13.54 20.05 28.58
CA SER A 261 12.65 19.97 29.75
C SER A 261 12.03 18.59 29.98
N ASP A 262 11.77 17.82 28.92
CA ASP A 262 11.01 16.56 28.98
C ASP A 262 11.48 15.49 27.96
N GLY A 263 12.49 15.78 27.14
CA GLY A 263 13.05 14.82 26.19
C GLY A 263 12.20 14.55 24.94
N VAL A 264 11.07 15.24 24.77
CA VAL A 264 10.17 15.01 23.61
C VAL A 264 10.63 15.81 22.40
N GLU A 265 10.63 15.16 21.23
CA GLU A 265 10.93 15.79 19.94
C GLU A 265 9.74 16.62 19.45
N ARG A 266 9.97 17.92 19.25
CA ARG A 266 8.94 18.90 18.87
C ARG A 266 9.35 19.72 17.66
N LEU A 267 8.35 20.11 16.88
CA LEU A 267 8.45 21.25 15.98
C LEU A 267 8.29 22.51 16.83
N TYR A 268 9.35 23.32 16.92
CA TYR A 268 9.33 24.64 17.50
C TYR A 268 9.19 25.70 16.41
N THR A 269 8.27 26.64 16.63
CA THR A 269 8.18 27.88 15.87
C THR A 269 8.34 29.04 16.84
N PHE A 270 9.05 30.09 16.42
CA PHE A 270 9.32 31.24 17.26
C PHE A 270 9.12 32.56 16.53
N ARG A 271 8.82 33.60 17.30
CA ARG A 271 8.77 35.00 16.85
C ARG A 271 9.27 35.93 17.94
N ARG A 272 10.11 36.89 17.55
CA ARG A 272 10.52 37.98 18.44
C ARG A 272 9.39 38.97 18.65
N ILE A 273 9.27 39.49 19.86
CA ILE A 273 8.33 40.57 20.18
C ILE A 273 9.01 41.90 19.85
N PRO A 274 8.40 42.76 19.00
CA PRO A 274 8.94 44.08 18.69
C PRO A 274 9.19 44.91 19.95
N ASP A 275 10.23 45.73 19.92
CA ASP A 275 10.60 46.67 20.99
C ASP A 275 10.74 46.04 22.38
N SER A 276 11.06 44.74 22.42
CA SER A 276 11.18 43.93 23.64
C SER A 276 12.30 42.89 23.49
N PRO A 277 12.97 42.48 24.58
CA PRO A 277 13.91 41.36 24.56
C PRO A 277 13.18 40.00 24.48
N LEU A 278 11.84 39.99 24.48
CA LEU A 278 11.05 38.78 24.59
C LEU A 278 10.84 38.07 23.25
N ILE A 279 10.74 36.74 23.31
CA ILE A 279 10.54 35.84 22.19
C ILE A 279 9.49 34.80 22.63
N VAL A 280 8.47 34.61 21.79
CA VAL A 280 7.45 33.59 22.02
C VAL A 280 7.74 32.35 21.18
N PHE A 281 7.58 31.18 21.79
CA PHE A 281 7.80 29.87 21.21
C PHE A 281 6.55 29.03 21.32
N VAL A 282 6.18 28.34 20.25
CA VAL A 282 5.17 27.28 20.28
C VAL A 282 5.82 25.99 19.80
N GLY A 283 5.62 24.91 20.56
CA GLY A 283 6.15 23.59 20.31
C GLY A 283 5.04 22.56 20.21
N TYR A 284 4.99 21.78 19.13
CA TYR A 284 4.09 20.62 19.02
C TYR A 284 4.91 19.33 18.90
N SER A 285 4.53 18.28 19.64
CA SER A 285 5.21 17.00 19.52
C SER A 285 5.06 16.40 18.13
N GLN A 286 6.12 15.75 17.66
CA GLN A 286 6.12 15.04 16.38
C GLN A 286 5.06 13.92 16.38
N GLU A 287 4.86 13.28 17.53
CA GLU A 287 3.83 12.27 17.69
C GLU A 287 2.43 12.84 17.48
N ALA A 288 2.10 13.96 18.10
CA ALA A 288 0.80 14.61 17.94
C ALA A 288 0.56 15.05 16.49
N ILE A 289 1.57 15.64 15.84
CA ILE A 289 1.51 16.07 14.43
C ILE A 289 1.17 14.89 13.51
N PHE A 290 1.83 13.74 13.69
CA PHE A 290 1.66 12.59 12.79
C PHE A 290 0.69 11.52 13.29
N LYS A 291 0.03 11.70 14.44
CA LYS A 291 -0.90 10.72 15.03
C LYS A 291 -2.01 10.31 14.07
N SER A 292 -2.65 11.30 13.44
CA SER A 292 -3.72 11.06 12.45
C SER A 292 -3.18 10.41 11.18
N TRP A 293 -2.06 10.92 10.66
CA TRP A 293 -1.41 10.39 9.46
C TRP A 293 -0.97 8.92 9.63
N ARG A 294 -0.44 8.53 10.80
CA ARG A 294 -0.07 7.14 11.11
C ARG A 294 -1.28 6.21 11.10
N LYS A 295 -2.44 6.66 11.60
CA LYS A 295 -3.69 5.87 11.50
C LYS A 295 -4.07 5.63 10.04
N THR A 296 -4.00 6.65 9.19
CA THR A 296 -4.24 6.53 7.75
C THR A 296 -3.23 5.60 7.08
N LEU A 297 -1.95 5.70 7.42
CA LEU A 297 -0.89 4.81 6.93
C LEU A 297 -1.22 3.34 7.22
N TYR A 298 -1.53 3.00 8.48
CA TYR A 298 -1.85 1.62 8.85
C TYR A 298 -3.14 1.13 8.18
N ALA A 299 -4.16 1.98 8.05
CA ALA A 299 -5.38 1.64 7.33
C ALA A 299 -5.11 1.33 5.84
N VAL A 300 -4.27 2.12 5.16
CA VAL A 300 -3.89 1.86 3.76
C VAL A 300 -3.09 0.57 3.62
N ILE A 301 -2.12 0.32 4.51
CA ILE A 301 -1.34 -0.93 4.51
C ILE A 301 -2.25 -2.14 4.71
N LEU A 302 -3.17 -2.08 5.68
CA LEU A 302 -4.12 -3.15 5.93
C LEU A 302 -5.04 -3.40 4.73
N SER A 303 -5.58 -2.34 4.12
CA SER A 303 -6.42 -2.44 2.92
C SER A 303 -5.67 -3.06 1.73
N LEU A 304 -4.41 -2.67 1.50
CA LEU A 304 -3.58 -3.27 0.46
C LEU A 304 -3.30 -4.74 0.74
N PHE A 305 -3.05 -5.10 1.99
CA PHE A 305 -2.85 -6.49 2.39
C PHE A 305 -4.10 -7.35 2.14
N ILE A 306 -5.28 -6.89 2.57
CA ILE A 306 -6.56 -7.57 2.30
C ILE A 306 -6.80 -7.69 0.79
N PHE A 307 -6.54 -6.63 0.03
CA PHE A 307 -6.68 -6.64 -1.43
C PHE A 307 -5.73 -7.65 -2.11
N THR A 308 -4.47 -7.74 -1.67
CA THR A 308 -3.53 -8.77 -2.19
C THR A 308 -4.05 -10.19 -1.94
N LEU A 309 -4.55 -10.46 -0.73
CA LEU A 309 -5.06 -11.79 -0.39
C LEU A 309 -6.30 -12.14 -1.20
N LEU A 310 -7.23 -11.18 -1.37
CA LEU A 310 -8.43 -11.36 -2.18
C LEU A 310 -8.07 -11.64 -3.65
N LEU A 311 -7.12 -10.87 -4.22
CA LEU A 311 -6.66 -11.06 -5.58
C LEU A 311 -5.99 -12.43 -5.77
N ALA A 312 -5.15 -12.84 -4.82
CA ALA A 312 -4.52 -14.16 -4.83
C ALA A 312 -5.54 -15.30 -4.74
N TYR A 313 -6.56 -15.15 -3.88
CA TYR A 313 -7.67 -16.09 -3.75
C TYR A 313 -8.45 -16.22 -5.06
N LEU A 314 -8.89 -15.10 -5.66
CA LEU A 314 -9.64 -15.08 -6.91
C LEU A 314 -8.81 -15.70 -8.06
N LEU A 315 -7.53 -15.38 -8.15
CA LEU A 315 -6.63 -15.97 -9.15
C LEU A 315 -6.47 -17.49 -8.95
N SER A 316 -6.37 -17.95 -7.71
CA SER A 316 -6.32 -19.38 -7.39
C SER A 316 -7.61 -20.09 -7.80
N HIS A 317 -8.75 -19.49 -7.46
CA HIS A 317 -10.08 -20.04 -7.77
C HIS A 317 -10.32 -20.14 -9.28
N VAL A 318 -10.06 -19.06 -10.03
CA VAL A 318 -10.18 -19.06 -11.50
C VAL A 318 -9.22 -20.07 -12.13
N ARG A 319 -7.99 -20.20 -11.61
CA ARG A 319 -7.03 -21.21 -12.10
C ARG A 319 -7.54 -22.63 -11.87
N HIS A 320 -8.14 -22.91 -10.71
CA HIS A 320 -8.68 -24.23 -10.37
C HIS A 320 -9.86 -24.59 -11.29
N GLU A 321 -10.79 -23.66 -11.47
CA GLU A 321 -11.96 -23.84 -12.33
C GLU A 321 -11.57 -24.06 -13.80
N LEU A 322 -10.62 -23.26 -14.32
CA LEU A 322 -10.10 -23.45 -15.67
C LEU A 322 -9.43 -24.82 -15.86
N ARG A 323 -8.71 -25.33 -14.85
CA ARG A 323 -8.09 -26.66 -14.93
C ARG A 323 -9.15 -27.75 -14.98
N ARG A 324 -10.20 -27.65 -14.16
CA ARG A 324 -11.32 -28.60 -14.16
C ARG A 324 -12.03 -28.63 -15.51
N ARG A 325 -12.33 -27.47 -16.09
CA ARG A 325 -12.99 -27.39 -17.42
C ARG A 325 -12.15 -28.06 -18.51
N VAL A 326 -10.86 -27.75 -18.57
CA VAL A 326 -9.95 -28.37 -19.56
C VAL A 326 -9.85 -29.88 -19.37
N SER A 327 -9.85 -30.41 -18.14
CA SER A 327 -9.85 -31.86 -17.93
C SER A 327 -11.16 -32.54 -18.34
N ILE A 328 -12.29 -31.88 -18.09
CA ILE A 328 -13.61 -32.40 -18.48
C ILE A 328 -13.73 -32.41 -20.00
N GLU A 329 -13.35 -31.33 -20.67
CA GLU A 329 -13.36 -31.25 -22.14
C GLU A 329 -12.53 -32.37 -22.77
N ARG A 330 -11.30 -32.60 -22.29
CA ARG A 330 -10.46 -33.71 -22.78
C ARG A 330 -11.11 -35.08 -22.59
N ARG A 331 -11.73 -35.31 -21.43
CA ARG A 331 -12.37 -36.60 -21.15
C ARG A 331 -13.60 -36.82 -22.03
N LEU A 332 -14.35 -35.77 -22.32
CA LEU A 332 -15.46 -35.81 -23.27
C LEU A 332 -14.97 -36.08 -24.69
N GLU A 333 -13.88 -35.45 -25.12
CA GLU A 333 -13.25 -35.72 -26.43
C GLU A 333 -12.80 -37.19 -26.56
N GLU A 334 -12.15 -37.75 -25.54
CA GLU A 334 -11.75 -39.18 -25.54
C GLU A 334 -12.96 -40.10 -25.69
N LEU A 335 -13.98 -39.92 -24.83
CA LEU A 335 -15.20 -40.74 -24.86
C LEU A 335 -15.97 -40.64 -26.19
N ALA A 336 -15.91 -39.49 -26.85
CA ALA A 336 -16.58 -39.29 -28.13
C ALA A 336 -15.87 -39.99 -29.31
N LEU A 337 -14.56 -40.25 -29.20
CA LEU A 337 -13.74 -40.74 -30.31
C LEU A 337 -13.32 -42.22 -30.19
N THR A 338 -13.28 -42.78 -28.99
CA THR A 338 -12.78 -44.15 -28.76
C THR A 338 -13.90 -45.17 -28.56
N ASP A 339 -13.69 -46.41 -28.97
CA ASP A 339 -14.53 -47.56 -28.62
C ASP A 339 -14.28 -47.98 -27.16
N GLY A 340 -15.37 -48.14 -26.40
CA GLY A 340 -15.30 -48.38 -24.95
C GLY A 340 -14.72 -49.73 -24.54
N LEU A 341 -14.68 -50.72 -25.45
CA LEU A 341 -14.10 -52.03 -25.16
C LEU A 341 -12.62 -52.10 -25.55
N THR A 342 -12.29 -51.61 -26.75
CA THR A 342 -10.99 -51.85 -27.39
C THR A 342 -10.00 -50.69 -27.26
N GLY A 343 -10.48 -49.49 -26.91
CA GLY A 343 -9.64 -48.28 -26.79
C GLY A 343 -9.15 -47.72 -28.14
N LEU A 344 -9.45 -48.38 -29.25
CA LEU A 344 -9.23 -47.88 -30.61
C LEU A 344 -10.27 -46.81 -30.97
N LEU A 345 -10.14 -46.19 -32.16
CA LEU A 345 -11.20 -45.31 -32.66
C LEU A 345 -12.52 -46.06 -32.72
N ASN A 346 -13.61 -45.41 -32.31
CA ASN A 346 -14.93 -45.92 -32.62
C ASN A 346 -15.21 -45.75 -34.12
N ARG A 347 -16.21 -46.47 -34.62
CA ARG A 347 -16.59 -46.44 -36.04
C ARG A 347 -16.75 -45.03 -36.59
N ARG A 348 -17.43 -44.14 -35.86
CA ARG A 348 -17.66 -42.76 -36.31
C ARG A 348 -16.34 -41.99 -36.49
N ALA A 349 -15.45 -42.07 -35.51
CA ALA A 349 -14.15 -41.39 -35.57
C ALA A 349 -13.23 -41.99 -36.65
N LEU A 350 -13.34 -43.29 -36.90
CA LEU A 350 -12.66 -43.98 -37.99
C LEU A 350 -13.19 -43.53 -39.37
N ASP A 351 -14.51 -43.45 -39.54
CA ASP A 351 -15.15 -42.98 -40.78
C ASP A 351 -14.72 -41.53 -41.09
N ASP A 352 -14.70 -40.66 -40.07
CA ASP A 352 -14.21 -39.28 -40.20
C ASP A 352 -12.72 -39.23 -40.62
N ALA A 353 -11.88 -40.11 -40.06
CA ALA A 353 -10.45 -40.19 -40.40
C ALA A 353 -10.22 -40.69 -41.83
N LEU A 354 -10.99 -41.70 -42.26
CA LEU A 354 -11.00 -42.24 -43.62
C LEU A 354 -11.42 -41.19 -44.63
N GLN A 355 -12.53 -40.49 -44.38
CA GLN A 355 -13.03 -39.41 -45.24
C GLN A 355 -12.02 -38.26 -45.36
N ALA A 356 -11.42 -37.83 -44.24
CA ALA A 356 -10.41 -36.78 -44.24
C ALA A 356 -9.14 -37.18 -45.03
N THR A 357 -8.75 -38.45 -44.98
CA THR A 357 -7.60 -38.99 -45.72
C THR A 357 -7.90 -39.11 -47.20
N TRP A 358 -9.09 -39.57 -47.55
CA TRP A 358 -9.60 -39.58 -48.91
C TRP A 358 -9.55 -38.17 -49.54
N GLU A 359 -10.10 -37.16 -48.86
CA GLU A 359 -10.08 -35.77 -49.36
C GLU A 359 -8.67 -35.20 -49.50
N ARG A 360 -7.74 -35.63 -48.66
CA ARG A 360 -6.33 -35.24 -48.75
C ARG A 360 -5.68 -35.87 -49.97
N CYS A 361 -5.86 -37.17 -50.20
CA CYS A 361 -5.31 -37.87 -51.36
C CYS A 361 -5.96 -37.43 -52.67
N ARG A 362 -7.24 -37.02 -52.65
CA ARG A 362 -7.90 -36.42 -53.81
C ARG A 362 -7.23 -35.10 -54.25
N ARG A 363 -6.77 -34.29 -53.29
CA ARG A 363 -6.11 -33.00 -53.56
C ARG A 363 -4.63 -33.12 -53.94
N ASN A 364 -3.92 -34.13 -53.42
CA ASN A 364 -2.52 -34.37 -53.72
C ASN A 364 -2.37 -35.64 -54.57
N LEU A 365 -2.09 -35.46 -55.86
CA LEU A 365 -2.00 -36.57 -56.83
C LEU A 365 -0.89 -37.57 -56.53
N ASN A 366 0.16 -37.17 -55.82
CA ASN A 366 1.28 -38.04 -55.43
C ASN A 366 1.08 -38.72 -54.07
N SER A 367 -0.07 -38.52 -53.44
CA SER A 367 -0.42 -39.14 -52.15
C SER A 367 -1.22 -40.42 -52.37
N THR A 368 -1.06 -41.40 -51.49
CA THR A 368 -1.86 -42.62 -51.44
C THR A 368 -2.22 -42.97 -50.00
N PHE A 369 -3.14 -43.91 -49.83
CA PHE A 369 -3.41 -44.56 -48.55
C PHE A 369 -3.85 -46.00 -48.80
N SER A 370 -3.68 -46.85 -47.80
CA SER A 370 -4.19 -48.21 -47.79
C SER A 370 -5.09 -48.44 -46.58
N VAL A 371 -6.03 -49.36 -46.76
CA VAL A 371 -6.96 -49.81 -45.74
C VAL A 371 -6.75 -51.30 -45.54
N LEU A 372 -6.63 -51.71 -44.28
CA LEU A 372 -6.64 -53.11 -43.88
C LEU A 372 -7.97 -53.35 -43.16
N PHE A 373 -8.79 -54.21 -43.72
CA PHE A 373 -10.01 -54.70 -43.10
C PHE A 373 -9.70 -56.03 -42.42
N ILE A 374 -9.90 -56.10 -41.12
CA ILE A 374 -9.43 -57.17 -40.25
C ILE A 374 -10.64 -57.78 -39.54
N ASP A 375 -10.67 -59.10 -39.44
CA ASP A 375 -11.68 -59.80 -38.67
C ASP A 375 -11.06 -61.00 -37.93
N VAL A 376 -11.55 -61.22 -36.71
CA VAL A 376 -11.09 -62.30 -35.84
C VAL A 376 -11.67 -63.64 -36.28
N ASP A 377 -10.80 -64.55 -36.68
CA ASP A 377 -11.20 -65.82 -37.26
C ASP A 377 -11.96 -66.69 -36.26
N TYR A 378 -13.12 -67.19 -36.71
CA TYR A 378 -14.01 -68.04 -35.91
C TYR A 378 -14.48 -67.39 -34.60
N PHE A 379 -14.54 -66.05 -34.50
CA PHE A 379 -14.88 -65.38 -33.24
C PHE A 379 -16.25 -65.75 -32.67
N LYS A 380 -17.27 -65.95 -33.52
CA LYS A 380 -18.56 -66.50 -33.10
C LYS A 380 -18.42 -67.86 -32.40
N LEU A 381 -17.63 -68.78 -32.98
CA LEU A 381 -17.37 -70.09 -32.38
C LEU A 381 -16.63 -69.97 -31.04
N TYR A 382 -15.71 -69.00 -30.93
CA TYR A 382 -15.04 -68.68 -29.67
C TYR A 382 -16.06 -68.25 -28.62
N ASN A 383 -16.93 -67.30 -28.94
CA ASN A 383 -17.97 -66.82 -28.02
C ASN A 383 -18.94 -67.93 -27.61
N ASP A 384 -19.34 -68.78 -28.56
CA ASP A 384 -20.24 -69.92 -28.29
C ASP A 384 -19.59 -70.94 -27.35
N SER A 385 -18.25 -71.06 -27.39
CA SER A 385 -17.48 -72.03 -26.57
C SER A 385 -17.06 -71.48 -25.21
N TYR A 386 -16.67 -70.21 -25.15
CA TYR A 386 -16.00 -69.59 -23.98
C TYR A 386 -16.81 -68.44 -23.35
N GLY A 387 -17.90 -68.02 -23.99
CA GLY A 387 -18.75 -66.93 -23.55
C GLY A 387 -18.22 -65.54 -23.92
N HIS A 388 -19.14 -64.58 -24.02
CA HIS A 388 -18.84 -63.21 -24.47
C HIS A 388 -17.80 -62.47 -23.64
N LYS A 389 -17.66 -62.76 -22.34
CA LYS A 389 -16.65 -62.11 -21.49
C LYS A 389 -15.22 -62.43 -21.93
N LEU A 390 -14.95 -63.70 -22.27
CA LEU A 390 -13.65 -64.12 -22.79
C LEU A 390 -13.47 -63.67 -24.24
N GLY A 391 -14.55 -63.58 -25.02
CA GLY A 391 -14.50 -62.95 -26.34
C GLY A 391 -14.12 -61.47 -26.29
N ASP A 392 -14.65 -60.73 -25.33
CA ASP A 392 -14.30 -59.33 -25.10
C ASP A 392 -12.81 -59.17 -24.75
N GLU A 393 -12.23 -60.12 -24.01
CA GLU A 393 -10.78 -60.17 -23.76
C GLU A 393 -9.98 -60.41 -25.04
N VAL A 394 -10.43 -61.33 -25.91
CA VAL A 394 -9.82 -61.53 -27.22
C VAL A 394 -9.85 -60.25 -28.06
N LEU A 395 -10.96 -59.53 -28.09
CA LEU A 395 -11.05 -58.27 -28.83
C LEU A 395 -10.10 -57.20 -28.28
N ARG A 396 -9.88 -57.15 -26.97
CA ARG A 396 -8.87 -56.25 -26.36
C ARG A 396 -7.45 -56.63 -26.76
N GLU A 397 -7.12 -57.92 -26.71
CA GLU A 397 -5.79 -58.40 -27.10
C GLU A 397 -5.49 -58.18 -28.59
N VAL A 398 -6.47 -58.40 -29.46
CA VAL A 398 -6.37 -58.11 -30.90
C VAL A 398 -6.19 -56.61 -31.13
N ALA A 399 -7.02 -55.78 -30.48
CA ALA A 399 -6.91 -54.32 -30.58
C ALA A 399 -5.55 -53.80 -30.09
N GLN A 400 -5.03 -54.37 -29.00
CA GLN A 400 -3.72 -54.05 -28.46
C GLN A 400 -2.61 -54.45 -29.44
N ALA A 401 -2.67 -55.66 -29.99
CA ALA A 401 -1.72 -56.13 -31.00
C ALA A 401 -1.72 -55.22 -32.24
N ILE A 402 -2.89 -54.75 -32.67
CA ILE A 402 -2.99 -53.77 -33.77
C ILE A 402 -2.30 -52.47 -33.38
N ASN A 403 -2.67 -51.88 -32.24
CA ASN A 403 -2.16 -50.56 -31.82
C ASN A 403 -0.63 -50.54 -31.59
N GLU A 404 -0.07 -51.60 -31.01
CA GLU A 404 1.38 -51.74 -30.76
C GLU A 404 2.21 -51.82 -32.05
N ASN A 405 1.60 -52.26 -33.15
CA ASN A 405 2.28 -52.46 -34.43
C ASN A 405 2.09 -51.30 -35.41
N LEU A 406 1.28 -50.28 -35.07
CA LEU A 406 1.12 -49.10 -35.92
C LEU A 406 2.41 -48.25 -35.91
N PRO A 407 3.04 -48.03 -37.08
CA PRO A 407 4.39 -47.50 -37.15
C PRO A 407 4.45 -45.98 -37.03
N ARG A 408 3.33 -45.28 -37.23
CA ARG A 408 3.29 -43.81 -37.36
C ARG A 408 2.09 -43.22 -36.63
N ASN A 409 2.28 -42.02 -36.08
CA ASN A 409 1.19 -41.23 -35.50
C ASN A 409 0.10 -40.80 -36.52
N THR A 410 0.33 -41.00 -37.82
CA THR A 410 -0.64 -40.72 -38.90
C THR A 410 -1.51 -41.93 -39.24
N ASP A 411 -1.08 -43.13 -38.84
CA ASP A 411 -1.82 -44.34 -39.05
C ASP A 411 -2.78 -44.52 -37.87
N CYS A 412 -3.99 -44.98 -38.12
CA CYS A 412 -4.97 -45.18 -37.06
C CYS A 412 -5.75 -46.46 -37.26
N ALA A 413 -6.14 -47.08 -36.15
CA ALA A 413 -7.01 -48.23 -36.13
C ALA A 413 -8.33 -47.89 -35.42
N GLY A 414 -9.42 -48.46 -35.91
CA GLY A 414 -10.73 -48.36 -35.29
C GLY A 414 -11.46 -49.68 -35.30
N ARG A 415 -12.36 -49.85 -34.32
CA ARG A 415 -13.32 -50.96 -34.32
C ARG A 415 -14.50 -50.58 -35.21
N TYR A 416 -14.65 -51.29 -36.32
CA TYR A 416 -15.66 -51.02 -37.33
C TYR A 416 -16.99 -51.73 -37.05
N GLY A 417 -16.92 -52.94 -36.47
CA GLY A 417 -18.06 -53.79 -36.16
C GLY A 417 -17.87 -54.62 -34.89
N GLY A 418 -18.60 -55.73 -34.77
CA GLY A 418 -18.56 -56.62 -33.60
C GLY A 418 -17.17 -57.18 -33.33
N GLU A 419 -16.60 -57.86 -34.32
CA GLU A 419 -15.25 -58.46 -34.29
C GLU A 419 -14.33 -57.91 -35.39
N GLU A 420 -14.76 -56.80 -36.00
CA GLU A 420 -14.15 -56.21 -37.18
C GLU A 420 -13.35 -54.96 -36.81
N PHE A 421 -12.13 -54.90 -37.30
CA PHE A 421 -11.21 -53.78 -37.13
C PHE A 421 -10.79 -53.25 -38.50
N VAL A 422 -10.56 -51.95 -38.57
CA VAL A 422 -10.02 -51.31 -39.76
C VAL A 422 -8.79 -50.52 -39.38
N VAL A 423 -7.71 -50.71 -40.13
CA VAL A 423 -6.50 -49.91 -40.04
C VAL A 423 -6.38 -49.06 -41.28
N LEU A 424 -6.21 -47.75 -41.07
CA LEU A 424 -5.89 -46.77 -42.09
C LEU A 424 -4.40 -46.46 -42.05
N LEU A 425 -3.71 -46.71 -43.16
CA LEU A 425 -2.29 -46.41 -43.33
C LEU A 425 -2.15 -45.23 -44.30
N GLU A 426 -1.81 -44.04 -43.76
CA GLU A 426 -1.55 -42.86 -44.59
C GLU A 426 -0.21 -43.01 -45.33
N LEU A 427 -0.14 -42.57 -46.59
CA LEU A 427 1.10 -42.55 -47.40
C LEU A 427 1.76 -43.93 -47.50
N THR A 428 0.94 -44.96 -47.63
CA THR A 428 1.38 -46.35 -47.72
C THR A 428 0.84 -46.95 -49.01
N GLU A 429 1.73 -47.54 -49.79
CA GLU A 429 1.40 -48.28 -51.01
C GLU A 429 1.13 -49.75 -50.69
N GLU A 430 0.63 -50.49 -51.66
CA GLU A 430 0.14 -51.86 -51.50
C GLU A 430 1.18 -52.80 -50.87
N GLN A 431 2.44 -52.78 -51.31
CA GLN A 431 3.48 -53.62 -50.74
C GLN A 431 3.74 -53.32 -49.26
N GLY A 432 3.69 -52.05 -48.87
CA GLY A 432 3.84 -51.64 -47.47
C GLY A 432 2.65 -52.06 -46.61
N ALA A 433 1.44 -51.95 -47.16
CA ALA A 433 0.21 -52.37 -46.49
C ALA A 433 0.14 -53.89 -46.32
N LEU A 434 0.58 -54.65 -47.33
CA LEU A 434 0.68 -56.10 -47.27
C LEU A 434 1.65 -56.56 -46.17
N LEU A 435 2.83 -55.93 -46.09
CA LEU A 435 3.81 -56.23 -45.04
C LEU A 435 3.24 -55.93 -43.65
N MET A 436 2.52 -54.81 -43.50
CA MET A 436 1.85 -54.47 -42.24
C MET A 436 0.77 -55.50 -41.89
N ALA A 437 -0.08 -55.88 -42.85
CA ALA A 437 -1.12 -56.88 -42.64
C ALA A 437 -0.55 -58.22 -42.18
N GLN A 438 0.56 -58.68 -42.79
CA GLN A 438 1.23 -59.90 -42.36
C GLN A 438 1.77 -59.78 -40.94
N ARG A 439 2.41 -58.64 -40.60
CA ARG A 439 2.87 -58.38 -39.23
C ARG A 439 1.74 -58.41 -38.22
N LEU A 440 0.56 -57.89 -38.56
CA LEU A 440 -0.60 -57.94 -37.68
C LEU A 440 -1.09 -59.38 -37.47
N CYS A 441 -1.17 -60.21 -38.53
CA CYS A 441 -1.47 -61.63 -38.41
C CYS A 441 -0.48 -62.34 -37.47
N ASP A 442 0.83 -62.14 -37.69
CA ASP A 442 1.88 -62.75 -36.89
C ASP A 442 1.83 -62.26 -35.43
N ALA A 443 1.57 -60.97 -35.21
CA ALA A 443 1.45 -60.38 -33.88
C ALA A 443 0.28 -60.99 -33.09
N VAL A 444 -0.90 -61.11 -33.71
CA VAL A 444 -2.04 -61.77 -33.07
C VAL A 444 -1.78 -63.25 -32.84
N TYR A 445 -1.24 -63.96 -33.82
CA TYR A 445 -0.88 -65.38 -33.70
C TYR A 445 0.08 -65.62 -32.54
N SER A 446 1.08 -64.74 -32.38
CA SER A 446 2.10 -64.82 -31.33
C SER A 446 1.56 -64.62 -29.91
N ARG A 447 0.34 -64.09 -29.74
CA ARG A 447 -0.34 -64.02 -28.43
C ARG A 447 -0.76 -65.40 -27.93
N LEU A 448 -0.81 -66.41 -28.81
CA LEU A 448 -1.10 -67.82 -28.49
C LEU A 448 -2.39 -68.02 -27.65
N ILE A 449 -3.40 -67.19 -27.88
CA ILE A 449 -4.68 -67.28 -27.17
C ILE A 449 -5.38 -68.56 -27.62
N VAL A 450 -5.65 -69.47 -26.69
CA VAL A 450 -6.18 -70.81 -26.97
C VAL A 450 -7.60 -70.73 -27.54
N HIS A 451 -7.82 -71.36 -28.70
CA HIS A 451 -9.12 -71.52 -29.32
C HIS A 451 -9.31 -73.00 -29.71
N ALA A 452 -9.55 -73.86 -28.72
CA ALA A 452 -9.49 -75.31 -28.88
C ALA A 452 -10.51 -75.88 -29.87
N THR A 453 -11.65 -75.21 -30.02
CA THR A 453 -12.75 -75.55 -30.94
C THR A 453 -12.52 -75.07 -32.37
N SER A 454 -11.59 -74.15 -32.60
CA SER A 454 -11.20 -73.71 -33.94
C SER A 454 -10.26 -74.73 -34.61
N PRO A 455 -10.39 -74.95 -35.93
CA PRO A 455 -9.40 -75.71 -36.72
C PRO A 455 -7.96 -75.20 -36.57
N LEU A 456 -7.79 -73.90 -36.27
CA LEU A 456 -6.50 -73.24 -36.12
C LEU A 456 -5.91 -73.33 -34.70
N ARG A 457 -6.66 -73.88 -33.73
CA ARG A 457 -6.31 -74.11 -32.31
C ARG A 457 -5.97 -72.88 -31.48
N VAL A 458 -5.65 -71.75 -32.10
CA VAL A 458 -5.42 -70.45 -31.48
C VAL A 458 -6.26 -69.37 -32.16
N VAL A 459 -6.42 -68.22 -31.51
CA VAL A 459 -7.02 -67.03 -32.12
C VAL A 459 -6.09 -66.50 -33.21
N THR A 460 -6.67 -66.28 -34.39
CA THR A 460 -5.99 -65.67 -35.55
C THR A 460 -6.87 -64.57 -36.13
N ILE A 461 -6.30 -63.76 -37.02
CA ILE A 461 -7.05 -62.79 -37.81
C ILE A 461 -6.83 -63.04 -39.29
N SER A 462 -7.88 -62.78 -40.06
CA SER A 462 -7.77 -62.63 -41.51
C SER A 462 -7.77 -61.16 -41.87
N VAL A 463 -7.01 -60.78 -42.90
CA VAL A 463 -6.85 -59.38 -43.31
C VAL A 463 -7.06 -59.21 -44.81
N GLY A 464 -7.98 -58.33 -45.17
CA GLY A 464 -8.16 -57.82 -46.52
C GLY A 464 -7.46 -56.48 -46.68
N VAL A 465 -6.63 -56.33 -47.70
CA VAL A 465 -5.86 -55.10 -47.98
C VAL A 465 -6.39 -54.47 -49.25
N ALA A 466 -6.69 -53.17 -49.22
CA ALA A 466 -6.91 -52.37 -50.42
C ALA A 466 -6.10 -51.09 -50.37
N THR A 467 -5.57 -50.69 -51.53
CA THR A 467 -4.85 -49.42 -51.68
C THR A 467 -5.63 -48.52 -52.62
N LEU A 468 -5.61 -47.21 -52.38
CA LEU A 468 -6.27 -46.24 -53.24
C LEU A 468 -5.76 -46.36 -54.69
N GLN A 469 -6.58 -46.94 -55.55
CA GLN A 469 -6.44 -46.90 -57.01
C GLN A 469 -7.21 -45.73 -57.62
N ARG A 470 -6.47 -44.77 -58.17
CA ARG A 470 -7.05 -43.60 -58.86
C ARG A 470 -7.75 -44.06 -60.15
N GLY A 471 -8.94 -43.50 -60.41
CA GLY A 471 -9.76 -43.84 -61.58
C GLY A 471 -10.73 -45.00 -61.37
N HIS A 472 -10.41 -45.92 -60.45
CA HIS A 472 -11.28 -47.05 -60.10
C HIS A 472 -12.17 -46.73 -58.89
N HIS A 473 -11.59 -46.16 -57.83
CA HIS A 473 -12.36 -45.70 -56.68
C HIS A 473 -12.85 -44.27 -56.89
N ARG A 474 -14.13 -44.04 -56.63
CA ARG A 474 -14.80 -42.73 -56.72
C ARG A 474 -15.16 -42.15 -55.36
N ARG A 475 -15.23 -42.99 -54.32
CA ARG A 475 -15.45 -42.61 -52.92
C ARG A 475 -14.60 -43.47 -51.97
N VAL A 476 -14.52 -43.06 -50.71
CA VAL A 476 -13.75 -43.78 -49.69
C VAL A 476 -14.33 -45.18 -49.42
N GLU A 477 -15.65 -45.32 -49.54
CA GLU A 477 -16.35 -46.59 -49.38
C GLU A 477 -15.92 -47.62 -50.44
N ASP A 478 -15.51 -47.20 -51.64
CA ASP A 478 -15.04 -48.12 -52.67
C ASP A 478 -13.73 -48.82 -52.26
N VAL A 479 -12.85 -48.11 -51.53
CA VAL A 479 -11.60 -48.67 -51.00
C VAL A 479 -11.89 -49.61 -49.83
N LEU A 480 -12.79 -49.21 -48.94
CA LEU A 480 -13.24 -50.06 -47.83
C LEU A 480 -13.87 -51.36 -48.33
N ASN A 481 -14.79 -51.27 -49.29
CA ASN A 481 -15.48 -52.43 -49.88
C ASN A 481 -14.49 -53.35 -50.62
N ALA A 482 -13.46 -52.79 -51.27
CA ALA A 482 -12.40 -53.58 -51.89
C ALA A 482 -11.58 -54.35 -50.84
N ALA A 483 -11.30 -53.74 -49.68
CA ALA A 483 -10.60 -54.38 -48.57
C ALA A 483 -11.49 -55.47 -47.93
N ASP A 484 -12.78 -55.21 -47.71
CA ASP A 484 -13.74 -56.18 -47.19
C ASP A 484 -13.91 -57.39 -48.13
N ALA A 485 -14.03 -57.15 -49.45
CA ALA A 485 -14.07 -58.22 -50.44
C ALA A 485 -12.78 -59.08 -50.43
N ALA A 486 -11.62 -58.47 -50.19
CA ALA A 486 -10.35 -59.18 -50.03
C ALA A 486 -10.33 -60.00 -48.74
N LEU A 487 -10.83 -59.44 -47.63
CA LEU A 487 -10.97 -60.15 -46.36
C LEU A 487 -11.88 -61.38 -46.51
N TYR A 488 -13.00 -61.25 -47.23
CA TYR A 488 -13.89 -62.36 -47.52
C TYR A 488 -13.16 -63.49 -48.26
N ARG A 489 -12.30 -63.17 -49.24
CA ARG A 489 -11.45 -64.17 -49.90
C ARG A 489 -10.46 -64.82 -48.93
N ALA A 490 -9.82 -64.04 -48.07
CA ALA A 490 -8.90 -64.57 -47.05
C ALA A 490 -9.60 -65.60 -46.14
N LYS A 491 -10.85 -65.30 -45.73
CA LYS A 491 -11.66 -66.21 -44.91
C LYS A 491 -12.08 -67.48 -45.65
N ARG A 492 -12.32 -67.41 -46.95
CA ARG A 492 -12.66 -68.60 -47.77
C ARG A 492 -11.47 -69.49 -48.05
N ASP A 493 -10.29 -68.91 -48.20
CA ASP A 493 -9.04 -69.61 -48.53
C ASP A 493 -8.35 -70.27 -47.32
N GLY A 494 -9.08 -70.51 -46.23
CA GLY A 494 -8.57 -71.20 -45.05
C GLY A 494 -8.29 -70.32 -43.83
N ARG A 495 -8.55 -69.01 -43.90
CA ARG A 495 -8.34 -68.03 -42.80
C ARG A 495 -6.86 -67.90 -42.38
N ASN A 496 -6.59 -67.08 -41.35
CA ASN A 496 -5.23 -66.74 -40.91
C ASN A 496 -4.34 -66.30 -42.09
N ALA A 497 -4.90 -65.44 -42.94
CA ALA A 497 -4.30 -65.11 -44.21
C ALA A 497 -4.54 -63.64 -44.55
N VAL A 498 -3.62 -63.11 -45.35
CA VAL A 498 -3.75 -61.80 -45.97
C VAL A 498 -4.16 -61.96 -47.43
N ARG A 499 -5.10 -61.15 -47.90
CA ARG A 499 -5.43 -61.02 -49.32
C ARG A 499 -5.48 -59.56 -49.72
N VAL A 500 -4.98 -59.26 -50.90
CA VAL A 500 -5.05 -57.93 -51.51
C VAL A 500 -6.26 -57.87 -52.44
N SER A 501 -6.89 -56.69 -52.55
CA SER A 501 -7.89 -56.40 -53.57
C SER A 501 -7.26 -56.47 -54.96
N GLY A 502 -7.56 -57.53 -55.72
CA GLY A 502 -7.18 -57.60 -57.14
C GLY A 502 -8.06 -56.69 -57.98
N VAL A 503 -7.48 -56.11 -59.03
CA VAL A 503 -8.23 -55.60 -60.18
C VAL A 503 -8.49 -56.82 -61.07
N GLU A 504 -9.75 -57.12 -61.38
CA GLU A 504 -10.06 -58.01 -62.51
C GLU A 504 -9.76 -57.30 -63.83
#